data_AF-Q10VW0-F1
#
_entry.id   AF-Q10VW0-F1
#
_cell.length_a   1.000
_cell.length_b   1.000
_cell.length_c   1.000
_cell.angle_alpha   90.00
_cell.angle_beta   90.00
_cell.angle_gamma   90.00
#
_symmetry.space_group_name_H-M   'P 1'
#
loop_
_entity.id
_entity.type
_entity.pdbx_description
1 polymer ?
#
loop_
_entity_poly.entity_id
_entity_poly.type
_entity_poly.pdbx_seq_one_letter_code
_entity_poly.pdbx_strand_id
1 'polypeptide(L)' 'MWSFVGSKNNQQWFWLAIDIETKEIVAFSLGERGEKGANQLWNSWPGIYRQCAICYTDFWSAYDVIFPHCRQLSDY' A
#
# COMPACT_ATOMS: atom_id res chain seq x y z
N MET A 1 -8.54 -4.25 -5.17
CA MET A 1 -9.93 -4.74 -5.03
C MET A 1 -10.72 -4.37 -6.30
N TRP A 2 -11.67 -5.19 -6.72
CA TRP A 2 -12.56 -4.88 -7.85
C TRP A 2 -14.00 -4.79 -7.37
N SER A 3 -14.72 -3.74 -7.79
CA SER A 3 -16.16 -3.57 -7.56
C SER A 3 -16.87 -3.41 -8.91
N PHE A 4 -18.15 -3.77 -8.96
CA PHE A 4 -18.99 -3.48 -10.11
C PHE A 4 -19.32 -1.98 -10.11
N VAL A 5 -18.96 -1.29 -11.19
CA VAL A 5 -19.20 0.15 -11.35
C VAL A 5 -19.82 0.41 -12.72
N GLY A 6 -20.86 1.24 -12.77
CA GLY A 6 -21.59 1.56 -14.00
C GLY A 6 -20.75 2.36 -15.02
N SER A 7 -19.68 3.03 -14.57
CA SER A 7 -18.70 3.70 -15.42
C SER A 7 -17.29 3.45 -14.91
N LYS A 8 -16.36 3.14 -15.84
CA LYS A 8 -14.94 2.88 -15.56
C LYS A 8 -14.02 4.00 -16.04
N ASN A 9 -14.57 5.17 -16.37
CA ASN A 9 -13.80 6.28 -16.93
C ASN A 9 -12.80 6.89 -15.92
N ASN A 10 -13.01 6.68 -14.62
CA ASN A 10 -12.14 7.16 -13.55
C ASN A 10 -11.75 6.00 -12.62
N GLN A 11 -10.87 5.12 -13.09
CA GLN A 11 -10.40 4.00 -12.28
C GLN A 11 -9.57 4.51 -11.10
N GLN A 12 -10.00 4.17 -9.89
CA GLN A 12 -9.28 4.51 -8.67
C GLN A 12 -8.86 3.26 -7.92
N TRP A 13 -7.68 3.34 -7.33
CA TRP A 13 -7.09 2.30 -6.50
C TRP A 13 -7.07 2.76 -5.05
N PHE A 14 -7.65 1.92 -4.21
CA PHE A 14 -7.56 2.01 -2.77
C PHE A 14 -6.27 1.34 -2.32
N TRP A 15 -5.35 2.16 -1.82
CA TRP A 15 -4.12 1.73 -1.20
C TRP A 15 -4.33 1.73 0.32
N LEU A 16 -4.13 0.58 0.96
CA LEU A 16 -4.35 0.41 2.39
C LEU A 16 -3.12 -0.25 3.02
N ALA A 17 -2.69 0.30 4.16
CA ALA A 17 -1.76 -0.36 5.05
C ALA A 17 -2.50 -0.73 6.33
N ILE A 18 -2.44 -2.01 6.69
CA ILE A 18 -3.14 -2.57 7.85
C ILE A 18 -2.09 -3.15 8.78
N ASP A 19 -2.18 -2.81 10.06
CA ASP A 19 -1.38 -3.46 11.09
C ASP A 19 -1.87 -4.90 11.31
N ILE A 20 -0.97 -5.88 11.24
CA ILE A 20 -1.36 -7.28 11.28
C ILE A 20 -1.82 -7.73 12.67
N GLU A 21 -1.32 -7.11 13.74
CA GLU A 21 -1.63 -7.46 15.12
C GLU A 21 -2.96 -6.82 15.54
N THR A 22 -3.10 -5.51 15.34
CA THR A 22 -4.28 -4.76 15.78
C THR A 22 -5.42 -4.79 14.76
N LYS A 23 -5.13 -5.12 13.49
CA LYS A 23 -6.04 -5.02 12.34
C LYS A 23 -6.53 -3.59 12.05
N GLU A 24 -5.85 -2.59 12.59
CA GLU A 24 -6.17 -1.19 12.35
C GLU A 24 -5.58 -0.71 11.02
N ILE A 25 -6.26 0.25 10.39
CA ILE A 25 -5.76 0.90 9.18
C ILE A 25 -4.77 1.99 9.63
N VAL A 26 -3.48 1.78 9.36
CA VAL A 26 -2.41 2.70 9.76
C VAL A 26 -2.14 3.78 8.71
N ALA A 27 -2.50 3.50 7.46
CA ALA A 27 -2.41 4.46 6.37
C ALA A 27 -3.35 4.11 5.22
N PHE A 28 -3.72 5.15 4.47
CA PHE A 28 -4.65 5.06 3.35
C PHE A 28 -4.27 6.08 2.27
N SER A 29 -4.50 5.73 1.00
CA SER A 29 -4.43 6.65 -0.12
C SER A 29 -5.38 6.23 -1.26
N LEU A 30 -5.86 7.22 -2.01
CA LEU A 30 -6.62 7.05 -3.25
C LEU A 30 -5.80 7.56 -4.42
N GLY A 31 -5.67 6.75 -5.46
CA GLY A 31 -4.96 7.19 -6.64
C GLY A 31 -4.94 6.17 -7.76
N GLU A 32 -3.95 6.31 -8.64
CA GLU A 32 -3.74 5.37 -9.73
C GLU A 32 -3.13 4.05 -9.26
N ARG A 33 -3.27 3.03 -10.12
CA ARG A 33 -2.56 1.76 -9.96
C ARG A 33 -1.12 1.92 -10.45
N GLY A 34 -0.19 2.12 -9.55
CA GLY A 34 1.23 2.16 -9.88
C GLY A 34 2.05 2.86 -8.82
N GLU A 35 3.29 3.17 -9.19
CA GLU A 35 4.30 3.74 -8.30
C GLU A 35 3.86 5.06 -7.67
N LYS A 36 3.15 5.94 -8.40
CA LYS A 36 2.71 7.22 -7.81
C LYS A 36 1.69 7.01 -6.70
N GLY A 37 0.69 6.16 -6.92
CA GLY A 37 -0.32 5.84 -5.91
C GLY A 37 0.29 5.17 -4.68
N ALA A 38 1.24 4.26 -4.91
CA ALA A 38 1.94 3.57 -3.84
C ALA A 38 2.88 4.53 -3.06
N ASN A 39 3.55 5.48 -3.73
CA ASN A 39 4.33 6.54 -3.05
C ASN A 39 3.44 7.45 -2.19
N GLN A 40 2.23 7.77 -2.66
CA GLN A 40 1.27 8.53 -1.86
C GLN A 40 0.88 7.78 -0.60
N LEU A 41 0.69 6.45 -0.69
CA LEU A 41 0.47 5.60 0.48
C LEU A 41 1.65 5.72 1.45
N TRP A 42 2.89 5.51 1.00
CA TRP A 42 4.06 5.60 1.88
C TRP A 42 4.20 6.94 2.59
N ASN A 43 3.90 8.03 1.88
CA ASN A 43 3.94 9.36 2.47
C ASN A 43 2.85 9.60 3.51
N SER A 44 1.72 8.89 3.44
CA SER A 44 0.66 8.98 4.46
C SER A 44 0.97 8.17 5.72
N TRP A 45 2.04 7.36 5.73
CA TRP A 45 2.42 6.58 6.90
C TRP A 45 2.95 7.46 8.05
N PRO A 46 2.53 7.17 9.30
CA PRO A 46 3.18 7.74 10.47
C PRO A 46 4.68 7.39 10.47
N GLY A 47 5.51 8.32 10.95
CA GLY A 47 6.98 8.17 10.92
C GLY A 47 7.49 6.91 11.61
N ILE A 48 6.82 6.45 12.68
CA ILE A 48 7.16 5.23 13.42
C ILE A 48 7.05 4.00 12.52
N TYR A 49 5.96 3.85 11.77
CA TYR A 49 5.79 2.74 10.83
C TYR A 49 6.80 2.78 9.70
N ARG A 50 7.13 3.97 9.16
CA ARG A 50 8.17 4.09 8.12
C ARG A 50 9.55 3.67 8.60
N GLN A 51 9.85 3.84 9.89
CA GLN A 51 11.14 3.51 10.46
C GLN A 51 11.26 2.04 10.87
N CYS A 52 10.18 1.44 11.39
CA CYS A 52 10.25 0.18 12.11
C CYS A 52 9.37 -0.94 11.54
N ALA A 53 8.42 -0.66 10.64
CA ALA A 53 7.51 -1.68 10.17
C ALA A 53 8.20 -2.70 9.26
N ILE A 54 7.84 -3.97 9.45
CA ILE A 54 8.06 -5.04 8.49
C ILE A 54 6.78 -5.13 7.66
N CYS A 55 6.93 -5.01 6.35
CA CYS A 55 5.82 -4.98 5.41
C CYS A 55 5.68 -6.34 4.76
N TYR A 56 4.48 -6.91 4.83
CA TYR A 56 4.13 -8.07 4.03
C TYR A 56 3.44 -7.59 2.76
N THR A 57 4.00 -7.96 1.61
CA THR A 57 3.48 -7.54 0.31
C THR A 57 3.45 -8.72 -0.64
N ASP A 58 2.65 -8.61 -1.69
CA ASP A 58 2.59 -9.57 -2.80
C ASP A 58 3.78 -9.42 -3.78
N PHE A 59 4.85 -8.72 -3.37
CA PHE A 59 6.02 -8.38 -4.19
C PHE A 59 5.69 -7.80 -5.56
N TRP A 60 4.56 -7.10 -5.67
CA TRP A 60 4.26 -6.41 -6.90
C TRP A 60 5.26 -5.26 -7.14
N SER A 61 5.76 -5.11 -8.37
CA SER A 61 6.90 -4.23 -8.72
C SER A 61 6.75 -2.77 -8.29
N ALA A 62 5.52 -2.29 -8.12
CA ALA A 62 5.26 -0.94 -7.63
C ALA A 62 5.77 -0.72 -6.18
N TYR A 63 5.90 -1.79 -5.39
CA TYR A 63 6.33 -1.75 -3.99
C TYR A 63 7.85 -1.72 -3.82
N ASP A 64 8.62 -2.20 -4.80
CA ASP A 64 10.09 -2.20 -4.77
C ASP A 64 10.67 -0.79 -4.66
N VAL A 65 9.95 0.19 -5.21
CA VAL A 65 10.33 1.60 -5.19
C VAL A 65 10.13 2.23 -3.81
N ILE A 66 9.30 1.61 -2.96
CA ILE A 66 8.74 2.25 -1.76
C ILE A 66 9.29 1.64 -0.48
N PHE A 67 9.30 0.31 -0.40
CA PHE A 67 9.74 -0.37 0.80
C PHE A 67 11.20 -0.79 0.64
N PRO A 68 12.03 -0.60 1.67
CA PRO A 68 13.38 -1.15 1.67
C PRO A 68 13.33 -2.67 1.47
N HIS A 69 14.17 -3.20 0.58
CA HIS A 69 14.21 -4.63 0.23
C HIS A 69 14.42 -5.56 1.44
N CYS A 70 15.02 -5.06 2.52
CA CYS A 70 15.24 -5.77 3.78
C CYS A 70 14.01 -5.81 4.72
N ARG A 71 12.90 -5.18 4.32
CA ARG A 71 11.68 -5.05 5.12
C ARG A 71 10.43 -5.56 4.42
N GLN A 72 10.59 -6.13 3.23
CA GLN A 72 9.52 -6.82 2.52
C GLN A 72 9.62 -8.32 2.81
N LEU A 73 8.54 -8.92 3.28
CA LEU A 73 8.39 -10.35 3.41
C LEU A 73 7.28 -10.84 2.48
N SER A 74 7.44 -12.07 1.97
CA SER A 74 6.37 -12.73 1.24
C SER A 74 5.23 -13.09 2.17
N ASP A 75 4.01 -12.92 1.70
CA ASP A 75 2.82 -13.48 2.33
C ASP A 75 2.63 -15.01 2.07
N TYR A 76 3.64 -15.71 1.53
CA TYR A 76 3.60 -17.15 1.17
C TYR A 76 4.52 -18.03 2.00
#